data_AF-A1UQS5-F1
#
_entry.id   AF-A1UQS5-F1
#
_cell.length_a   1.000
_cell.length_b   1.000
_cell.length_c   1.000
_cell.angle_alpha   90.00
_cell.angle_beta   90.00
_cell.angle_gamma   90.00
#
_symmetry.space_group_name_H-M   'P 1'
#
loop_
_entity.id
_entity.type
_entity.pdbx_description
1 polymer ?
#
loop_
_entity_poly.entity_id
_entity_poly.type
_entity_poly.pdbx_seq_one_letter_code
_entity_poly.pdbx_strand_id
1 'polypeptide(L)'
;MTQGHLNVNPADLVRVAGEYSALQTAAATVGPQAVDEVHRIIASHGPMGYPVAVGVVACLARRQGPLEAKADDFGRYADRFIEHAAAYRDADRQAAQRYASLDFSEAAALPATDDDDEPTDPYPKLVCWIGTADGDTSVCSKDATEHMYVEDGVWKNRQIDNGFVSELPPSSAAPRTTLLPAPPAPGSDPFADAAPGDRTVYWAEPDGSMGQAWRQPDGSVVSSRDTGPGLKISPIAPGDLPMWGQEPI
;
A
#
# COMPACT_ATOMS: atom_id res chain seq x y z
N MET A 1 -5.87 11.55 19.97
CA MET A 1 -6.60 11.54 18.69
C MET A 1 -5.59 11.10 17.64
N THR A 2 -5.62 9.84 17.23
CA THR A 2 -4.78 9.32 16.15
C THR A 2 -5.32 9.87 14.84
N GLN A 3 -4.61 10.82 14.23
CA GLN A 3 -4.89 11.25 12.86
C GLN A 3 -4.61 10.04 11.96
N GLY A 4 -5.67 9.46 11.39
CA GLY A 4 -5.50 8.43 10.37
C GLY A 4 -4.77 9.05 9.18
N HIS A 5 -3.54 8.59 8.92
CA HIS A 5 -2.82 8.95 7.71
C HIS A 5 -3.48 8.24 6.54
N LEU A 6 -4.31 8.98 5.79
CA LEU A 6 -4.84 8.50 4.52
C LEU A 6 -3.68 8.55 3.50
N ASN A 7 -3.17 7.39 3.10
CA ASN A 7 -2.17 7.32 2.04
C ASN A 7 -2.85 7.49 0.68
N VAL A 8 -2.77 8.69 0.10
CA VAL A 8 -3.41 9.01 -1.18
C VAL A 8 -2.36 9.32 -2.23
N ASN A 9 -2.44 8.64 -3.37
CA ASN A 9 -1.58 8.93 -4.52
C ASN A 9 -2.03 10.24 -5.20
N PRO A 10 -1.13 11.23 -5.43
CA PRO A 10 -1.48 12.47 -6.11
C PRO A 10 -2.07 12.29 -7.52
N ALA A 11 -1.72 11.20 -8.22
CA ALA A 11 -2.29 10.89 -9.53
C ALA A 11 -3.79 10.56 -9.45
N ASP A 12 -4.22 9.90 -8.37
CA ASP A 12 -5.64 9.60 -8.15
C ASP A 12 -6.45 10.88 -7.89
N LEU A 13 -5.89 11.84 -7.16
CA LEU A 13 -6.53 13.14 -6.93
C LEU A 13 -6.77 13.89 -8.24
N VAL A 14 -5.80 13.90 -9.15
CA VAL A 14 -5.94 14.52 -10.47
C VAL A 14 -6.99 13.78 -11.32
N ARG A 15 -7.02 12.44 -11.27
CA ARG A 15 -8.05 11.66 -11.96
C ARG A 15 -9.44 11.99 -11.45
N VAL A 16 -9.64 12.00 -10.13
CA VAL A 16 -10.93 12.35 -9.51
C VAL A 16 -11.33 13.79 -9.86
N ALA A 17 -10.38 14.74 -9.87
CA ALA A 17 -10.66 16.09 -10.34
C ALA A 17 -11.23 16.11 -11.77
N GLY A 18 -10.65 15.31 -12.67
CA GLY A 18 -11.16 15.13 -14.04
C GLY A 18 -12.58 14.57 -14.09
N GLU A 19 -12.90 13.59 -13.24
CA GLU A 19 -14.26 13.03 -13.12
C GLU A 19 -15.27 14.10 -12.65
N TYR A 20 -14.89 14.95 -11.69
CA TYR A 20 -15.74 16.05 -11.22
C TYR A 20 -15.92 17.14 -12.29
N SER A 21 -14.87 17.48 -13.04
CA SER A 21 -14.99 18.41 -14.19
C SER A 21 -15.90 17.86 -15.29
N ALA A 22 -15.86 16.54 -15.52
CA ALA A 22 -16.79 15.88 -16.44
C ALA A 22 -18.24 15.97 -15.93
N LEU A 23 -18.47 15.78 -14.62
CA LEU A 23 -19.79 15.95 -14.01
C LEU A 23 -20.31 17.39 -14.09
N GLN A 24 -19.45 18.39 -13.88
CA GLN A 24 -19.80 19.81 -14.08
C GLN A 24 -20.28 20.05 -15.52
N THR A 25 -19.51 19.56 -16.50
CA THR A 25 -19.85 19.70 -17.93
C THR A 25 -21.17 18.99 -18.25
N ALA A 26 -21.34 17.76 -17.76
CA ALA A 26 -22.58 17.00 -17.95
C ALA A 26 -23.79 17.74 -17.34
N ALA A 27 -23.68 18.21 -16.10
CA ALA A 27 -24.75 18.95 -15.43
C ALA A 27 -25.14 20.23 -16.19
N ALA A 28 -24.17 20.96 -16.74
CA ALA A 28 -24.41 22.17 -17.52
C ALA A 28 -25.21 21.92 -18.82
N THR A 29 -25.19 20.68 -19.36
CA THR A 29 -25.92 20.33 -20.59
C THR A 29 -27.38 19.93 -20.37
N VAL A 30 -27.78 19.63 -19.14
CA VAL A 30 -29.15 19.19 -18.81
C VAL A 30 -30.21 20.25 -19.19
N GLY A 31 -29.92 21.53 -18.92
CA GLY A 31 -30.82 22.63 -19.24
C GLY A 31 -31.12 22.73 -20.75
N PRO A 32 -30.10 22.89 -21.61
CA PRO A 32 -30.28 22.86 -23.07
C PRO A 32 -31.02 21.62 -23.59
N GLN A 33 -30.68 20.42 -23.10
CA GLN A 33 -31.34 19.18 -23.51
C GLN A 33 -32.84 19.18 -23.16
N ALA A 34 -33.22 19.74 -22.01
CA ALA A 34 -34.63 19.86 -21.62
C ALA A 34 -35.40 20.81 -22.56
N VAL A 35 -34.77 21.87 -23.05
CA VAL A 35 -35.38 22.80 -24.03
C VAL A 35 -35.58 22.12 -25.38
N ASP A 36 -34.59 21.35 -25.85
CA ASP A 36 -34.72 20.58 -27.09
C ASP A 36 -35.86 19.56 -27.01
N GLU A 37 -36.05 18.92 -25.86
CA GLU A 37 -37.15 17.98 -25.64
C GLU A 37 -38.51 18.69 -25.65
N VAL A 38 -38.61 19.90 -25.08
CA VAL A 38 -39.82 20.73 -25.18
C VAL A 38 -40.19 21.02 -26.64
N HIS A 39 -39.21 21.39 -27.47
CA HIS A 39 -39.43 21.59 -28.90
C HIS A 39 -39.90 20.31 -29.60
N ARG A 40 -39.32 19.17 -29.25
CA ARG A 40 -39.73 17.86 -29.79
C ARG A 40 -41.16 17.49 -29.43
N ILE A 41 -41.58 17.73 -28.19
CA ILE A 41 -42.96 17.48 -27.73
C ILE A 41 -43.95 18.34 -28.52
N ILE A 42 -43.67 19.64 -28.64
CA ILE A 42 -44.54 20.57 -29.38
C ILE A 42 -44.65 20.15 -30.86
N ALA A 43 -43.53 19.79 -31.49
CA ALA A 43 -43.51 19.38 -32.89
C ALA A 43 -44.30 18.07 -33.14
N SER A 44 -44.23 17.12 -32.21
CA SER A 44 -44.86 15.80 -32.38
C SER A 44 -46.34 15.76 -31.96
N HIS A 45 -46.74 16.55 -30.96
CA HIS A 45 -48.09 16.50 -30.37
C HIS A 45 -48.92 17.75 -30.64
N GLY A 46 -48.35 18.79 -31.24
CA GLY A 46 -49.03 20.04 -31.55
C GLY A 46 -49.67 20.67 -30.29
N PRO A 47 -50.90 21.19 -30.39
CA PRO A 47 -51.59 21.79 -29.24
C PRO A 47 -51.81 20.85 -28.06
N MET A 48 -51.92 19.53 -28.27
CA MET A 48 -52.12 18.57 -27.18
C MET A 48 -50.86 18.40 -26.31
N GLY A 49 -49.67 18.65 -26.86
CA GLY A 49 -48.41 18.60 -26.11
C GLY A 49 -48.13 19.83 -25.24
N TYR A 50 -48.89 20.92 -25.43
CA TYR A 50 -48.62 22.20 -24.79
C TYR A 50 -48.65 22.17 -23.25
N PRO A 51 -49.61 21.49 -22.60
CA PRO A 51 -49.61 21.39 -21.14
C PRO A 51 -48.35 20.70 -20.58
N VAL A 52 -47.85 19.66 -21.29
CA VAL A 52 -46.63 18.94 -20.90
C VAL A 52 -45.41 19.85 -21.09
N ALA A 53 -45.29 20.50 -22.24
CA ALA A 53 -44.21 21.45 -22.54
C ALA A 53 -44.13 22.57 -21.48
N VAL A 54 -45.26 23.18 -21.13
CA VAL A 54 -45.32 24.21 -20.07
C VAL A 54 -44.90 23.64 -18.71
N GLY A 55 -45.32 22.42 -18.38
CA GLY A 55 -44.91 21.75 -17.14
C GLY A 55 -43.39 21.53 -17.06
N VAL A 56 -42.76 21.09 -18.16
CA VAL A 56 -41.31 20.92 -18.25
C VAL A 56 -40.59 22.26 -18.09
N VAL A 57 -40.99 23.29 -18.84
CA VAL A 57 -40.38 24.63 -18.76
C VAL A 57 -40.54 25.23 -17.36
N ALA A 58 -41.71 25.09 -16.75
CA ALA A 58 -41.95 25.59 -15.39
C ALA A 58 -41.10 24.84 -14.34
N CYS A 59 -40.91 23.54 -14.50
CA CYS A 59 -40.04 22.75 -13.64
C CYS A 59 -38.57 23.16 -13.82
N LEU A 60 -38.12 23.30 -15.08
CA LEU A 60 -36.77 23.73 -15.42
C LEU A 60 -36.47 25.10 -14.81
N ALA A 61 -37.37 26.07 -14.97
CA ALA A 61 -37.23 27.41 -14.40
C ALA A 61 -37.06 27.38 -12.86
N ARG A 62 -37.76 26.46 -12.16
CA ARG A 62 -37.64 26.31 -10.69
C ARG A 62 -36.37 25.61 -10.25
N ARG A 63 -35.76 24.79 -11.12
CA ARG A 63 -34.60 23.95 -10.80
C ARG A 63 -33.29 24.46 -11.38
N GLN A 64 -33.33 25.44 -12.29
CA GLN A 64 -32.15 25.99 -12.96
C GLN A 64 -31.10 26.46 -11.95
N GLY A 65 -31.47 27.34 -11.01
CA GLY A 65 -30.51 27.85 -10.01
C GLY A 65 -29.87 26.75 -9.16
N PRO A 66 -30.64 25.82 -8.54
CA PRO A 66 -30.06 24.70 -7.81
C PRO A 66 -29.18 23.77 -8.66
N LEU A 67 -29.52 23.57 -9.95
CA LEU A 67 -28.71 22.77 -10.87
C LEU A 67 -27.38 23.46 -11.20
N GLU A 68 -27.42 24.74 -11.53
CA GLU A 68 -26.23 25.57 -11.76
C GLU A 68 -25.32 25.58 -10.52
N ALA A 69 -25.90 25.80 -9.34
CA ALA A 69 -25.15 25.76 -8.08
C ALA A 69 -24.46 24.39 -7.86
N LYS A 70 -25.11 23.29 -8.26
CA LYS A 70 -24.52 21.95 -8.16
C LYS A 70 -23.41 21.72 -9.19
N ALA A 71 -23.56 22.26 -10.41
CA ALA A 71 -22.50 22.24 -11.40
C ALA A 71 -21.27 23.01 -10.91
N ASP A 72 -21.48 24.18 -10.29
CA ASP A 72 -20.40 24.98 -9.70
C ASP A 72 -19.73 24.29 -8.50
N ASP A 73 -20.51 23.58 -7.68
CA ASP A 73 -19.95 22.71 -6.62
C ASP A 73 -18.97 21.69 -7.20
N PHE A 74 -19.32 21.03 -8.31
CA PHE A 74 -18.43 20.06 -8.94
C PHE A 74 -17.11 20.69 -9.41
N GLY A 75 -17.17 21.88 -10.02
CA GLY A 75 -15.97 22.63 -10.40
C GLY A 75 -15.10 22.98 -9.19
N ARG A 76 -15.71 23.50 -8.12
CA ARG A 76 -14.99 23.81 -6.86
C ARG A 76 -14.32 22.58 -6.24
N TYR A 77 -14.94 21.41 -6.30
CA TYR A 77 -14.32 20.18 -5.80
C TYR A 77 -13.18 19.71 -6.69
N ALA A 78 -13.31 19.81 -8.02
CA ALA A 78 -12.23 19.51 -8.94
C ALA A 78 -10.99 20.39 -8.66
N ASP A 79 -11.18 21.71 -8.50
CA ASP A 79 -10.09 22.64 -8.19
C ASP A 79 -9.39 22.26 -6.88
N ARG A 80 -10.15 21.96 -5.82
CA ARG A 80 -9.59 21.52 -4.54
C ARG A 80 -8.77 20.24 -4.66
N PHE A 81 -9.22 19.27 -5.46
CA PHE A 81 -8.44 18.05 -5.67
C PHE A 81 -7.12 18.33 -6.39
N ILE A 82 -7.11 19.24 -7.36
CA ILE A 82 -5.88 19.68 -8.03
C ILE A 82 -4.95 20.42 -7.07
N GLU A 83 -5.48 21.33 -6.25
CA GLU A 83 -4.71 22.05 -5.22
C GLU A 83 -4.07 21.06 -4.24
N HIS A 84 -4.82 20.07 -3.76
CA HIS A 84 -4.29 19.05 -2.85
C HIS A 84 -3.23 18.18 -3.53
N ALA A 85 -3.43 17.77 -4.79
CA ALA A 85 -2.43 17.02 -5.53
C ALA A 85 -1.11 17.80 -5.69
N ALA A 86 -1.20 19.11 -5.94
CA ALA A 86 -0.03 19.98 -6.00
C ALA A 86 0.67 20.09 -4.64
N ALA A 87 -0.09 20.29 -3.56
CA ALA A 87 0.44 20.38 -2.21
C ALA A 87 1.20 19.10 -1.80
N TYR A 88 0.68 17.91 -2.12
CA TYR A 88 1.38 16.64 -1.86
C TYR A 88 2.71 16.56 -2.63
N ARG A 89 2.71 16.91 -3.92
CA ARG A 89 3.94 16.89 -4.74
C ARG A 89 4.98 17.89 -4.26
N ASP A 90 4.56 19.05 -3.79
CA ASP A 90 5.48 20.06 -3.27
C ASP A 90 6.06 19.63 -1.91
N ALA A 91 5.24 19.04 -1.03
CA ALA A 91 5.71 18.48 0.23
C ALA A 91 6.72 17.34 0.01
N ASP A 92 6.43 16.44 -0.95
CA ASP A 92 7.33 15.35 -1.36
C ASP A 92 8.66 15.88 -1.90
N ARG A 93 8.61 16.86 -2.82
CA ARG A 93 9.82 17.51 -3.35
C ARG A 93 10.64 18.18 -2.26
N GLN A 94 9.99 18.87 -1.32
CA GLN A 94 10.69 19.50 -0.18
C GLN A 94 11.28 18.47 0.78
N ALA A 95 10.62 17.33 0.99
CA ALA A 95 11.19 16.22 1.77
C ALA A 95 12.43 15.64 1.07
N ALA A 96 12.33 15.33 -0.23
CA ALA A 96 13.46 14.83 -1.01
C ALA A 96 14.65 15.82 -1.03
N GLN A 97 14.38 17.13 -1.15
CA GLN A 97 15.43 18.16 -1.07
C GLN A 97 16.10 18.21 0.30
N ARG A 98 15.32 18.09 1.39
CA ARG A 98 15.88 18.03 2.74
C ARG A 98 16.76 16.80 2.91
N TYR A 99 16.32 15.63 2.46
CA TYR A 99 17.12 14.42 2.49
C TYR A 99 18.40 14.55 1.66
N ALA A 100 18.33 15.10 0.44
CA ALA A 100 19.50 15.32 -0.40
C ALA A 100 20.48 16.37 0.18
N SER A 101 20.02 17.24 1.08
CA SER A 101 20.87 18.24 1.76
C SER A 101 21.56 17.71 3.01
N LEU A 102 21.21 16.51 3.48
CA LEU A 102 21.92 15.86 4.57
C LEU A 102 23.30 15.43 4.06
N ASP A 103 24.34 15.94 4.70
CA ASP A 103 25.70 15.52 4.43
C ASP A 103 26.01 14.25 5.22
N PHE A 104 25.92 13.11 4.54
CA PHE A 104 26.26 11.82 5.13
C PHE A 104 27.78 11.60 5.23
N SER A 105 28.61 12.57 4.85
CA SER A 105 30.07 12.43 4.93
C SER A 105 30.60 12.36 6.37
N GLU A 106 29.91 12.98 7.34
CA GLU A 106 30.26 12.87 8.77
C GLU A 106 29.87 11.49 9.35
N ALA A 107 28.84 10.84 8.80
CA ALA A 107 28.52 9.44 9.09
C ALA A 107 29.42 8.45 8.32
N ALA A 108 30.01 8.87 7.20
CA ALA A 108 30.98 8.10 6.43
C ALA A 108 32.42 8.24 6.96
N ALA A 109 32.70 9.27 7.76
CA ALA A 109 33.91 9.36 8.56
C ALA A 109 33.77 8.38 9.73
N LEU A 110 34.12 7.11 9.48
CA LEU A 110 34.39 6.15 10.54
C LEU A 110 35.31 6.84 11.56
N PRO A 111 35.05 6.75 12.89
CA PRO A 111 36.06 7.13 13.86
C PRO A 111 37.33 6.36 13.47
N ALA A 112 38.45 7.07 13.36
CA ALA A 112 39.74 6.41 13.19
C ALA A 112 39.93 5.50 14.39
N THR A 113 39.64 4.21 14.21
CA THR A 113 39.98 3.17 15.16
C THR A 113 41.49 3.07 15.14
N ASP A 114 42.11 3.21 16.30
CA ASP A 114 43.48 2.77 16.49
C ASP A 114 43.53 1.30 16.03
N ASP A 115 44.29 1.05 14.97
CA ASP A 115 44.71 -0.16 14.23
C ASP A 115 44.51 -1.61 14.80
N ASP A 116 43.49 -1.93 15.62
CA ASP A 116 43.20 -3.30 16.09
C ASP A 116 41.73 -3.75 15.96
N ASP A 117 40.80 -2.90 15.51
CA ASP A 117 39.40 -3.30 15.28
C ASP A 117 39.07 -3.44 13.79
N GLU A 118 39.24 -4.66 13.28
CA GLU A 118 38.65 -5.18 12.05
C GLU A 118 37.13 -4.90 12.02
N PRO A 119 36.50 -4.51 10.89
CA PRO A 119 35.05 -4.32 10.84
C PRO A 119 34.33 -5.67 11.02
N THR A 120 33.73 -5.90 12.19
CA THR A 120 33.13 -7.20 12.58
C THR A 120 31.69 -7.44 12.13
N ASP A 121 31.11 -6.67 11.19
CA ASP A 121 29.87 -7.13 10.53
C ASP A 121 30.08 -7.52 9.06
N PRO A 122 30.71 -8.70 8.79
CA PRO A 122 30.92 -9.20 7.45
C PRO A 122 30.01 -10.40 7.11
N TYR A 123 28.71 -10.42 7.46
CA TYR A 123 27.83 -11.50 6.98
C TYR A 123 26.40 -11.05 6.65
N PRO A 124 25.76 -11.60 5.59
CA PRO A 124 24.31 -11.50 5.43
C PRO A 124 23.66 -12.08 6.68
N LYS A 125 22.65 -11.41 7.23
CA LYS A 125 21.88 -11.96 8.35
C LYS A 125 21.30 -13.32 7.96
N LEU A 126 21.79 -14.37 8.59
CA LEU A 126 21.34 -15.73 8.36
C LEU A 126 20.25 -16.04 9.38
N VAL A 127 19.00 -15.91 8.94
CA VAL A 127 17.82 -16.17 9.75
C VAL A 127 17.47 -17.65 9.68
N CYS A 128 17.35 -18.30 10.84
CA CYS A 128 16.91 -19.68 10.95
C CYS A 128 15.50 -19.77 11.55
N TRP A 129 14.60 -20.50 10.92
CA TRP A 129 13.27 -20.78 11.47
C TRP A 129 13.30 -21.94 12.48
N ILE A 130 12.80 -21.68 13.69
CA ILE A 130 12.74 -22.68 14.78
C ILE A 130 11.30 -23.02 15.21
N GLY A 131 10.27 -22.45 14.56
CA GLY A 131 8.87 -22.75 14.89
C GLY A 131 8.33 -21.93 16.05
N THR A 132 8.84 -22.19 17.24
CA THR A 132 8.37 -21.64 18.51
C THR A 132 9.52 -21.01 19.32
N ALA A 133 9.19 -20.25 20.37
CA ALA A 133 10.18 -19.60 21.23
C ALA A 133 11.18 -20.56 21.88
N ASP A 134 10.75 -21.82 22.07
CA ASP A 134 11.51 -22.94 22.64
C ASP A 134 11.88 -24.01 21.59
N GLY A 135 11.82 -23.65 20.30
CA GLY A 135 12.18 -24.53 19.21
C GLY A 135 13.61 -25.07 19.30
N ASP A 136 13.85 -26.27 18.78
CA ASP A 136 15.18 -26.86 18.77
C ASP A 136 16.13 -26.05 17.88
N THR A 137 17.04 -25.27 18.48
CA THR A 137 18.00 -24.44 17.75
C THR A 137 19.17 -25.25 17.17
N SER A 138 19.32 -26.53 17.55
CA SER A 138 20.41 -27.38 17.03
C SER A 138 20.27 -27.70 15.54
N VAL A 139 19.06 -27.51 14.99
CA VAL A 139 18.73 -27.61 13.56
C VAL A 139 19.31 -26.46 12.74
N CYS A 140 19.69 -25.35 13.38
CA CYS A 140 20.19 -24.16 12.71
C CYS A 140 21.68 -24.29 12.35
N SER A 141 22.09 -23.62 11.25
CA SER A 141 23.52 -23.47 10.95
C SER A 141 24.21 -22.77 12.12
N LYS A 142 25.47 -23.12 12.39
CA LYS A 142 26.27 -22.40 13.37
C LYS A 142 26.51 -20.93 12.99
N ASP A 143 26.35 -20.64 11.70
CA ASP A 143 26.48 -19.29 11.13
C ASP A 143 25.15 -18.52 11.17
N ALA A 144 24.07 -19.10 11.71
CA ALA A 144 22.86 -18.34 11.94
C ALA A 144 23.18 -17.16 12.86
N THR A 145 22.62 -16.00 12.53
CA THR A 145 22.76 -14.79 13.34
C THR A 145 21.49 -14.51 14.14
N GLU A 146 20.35 -15.03 13.68
CA GLU A 146 19.06 -14.77 14.30
C GLU A 146 18.14 -16.02 14.19
N HIS A 147 17.30 -16.21 15.21
CA HIS A 147 16.26 -17.24 15.26
C HIS A 147 14.88 -16.62 15.09
N MET A 148 14.15 -17.02 14.05
CA MET A 148 12.78 -16.61 13.81
C MET A 148 11.80 -17.68 14.32
N TYR A 149 10.75 -17.23 15.00
CA TYR A 149 9.70 -18.08 15.56
C TYR A 149 8.38 -17.33 15.68
N VAL A 150 7.31 -18.06 15.96
CA VAL A 150 6.01 -17.47 16.32
C VAL A 150 5.69 -17.77 17.78
N GLU A 151 5.22 -16.75 18.48
CA GLU A 151 4.73 -16.84 19.86
C GLU A 151 3.43 -16.05 19.95
N ASP A 152 2.35 -16.69 20.43
CA ASP A 152 1.01 -16.10 20.51
C ASP A 152 0.50 -15.48 19.19
N GLY A 153 0.87 -16.07 18.05
CA GLY A 153 0.50 -15.58 16.72
C GLY A 153 1.30 -14.37 16.24
N VAL A 154 2.30 -13.94 17.01
CA VAL A 154 3.21 -12.84 16.68
C VAL A 154 4.54 -13.41 16.20
N TRP A 155 5.00 -12.95 15.04
CA TRP A 155 6.33 -13.29 14.53
C TRP A 155 7.39 -12.56 15.33
N LYS A 156 8.41 -13.29 15.76
CA LYS A 156 9.52 -12.74 16.55
C LYS A 156 10.84 -13.20 15.97
N ASN A 157 11.84 -12.35 16.14
CA ASN A 157 13.20 -12.63 15.76
C ASN A 157 14.12 -12.41 16.96
N ARG A 158 14.92 -13.42 17.31
CA ARG A 158 15.85 -13.39 18.43
C ARG A 158 17.28 -13.42 17.92
N GLN A 159 18.04 -12.39 18.24
CA GLN A 159 19.46 -12.32 17.89
C GLN A 159 20.26 -13.32 18.74
N ILE A 160 21.20 -14.04 18.11
CA ILE A 160 21.94 -15.14 18.74
C ILE A 160 23.07 -14.64 19.63
N ASP A 161 23.70 -13.53 19.25
CA ASP A 161 24.82 -12.90 19.95
C ASP A 161 24.44 -12.33 21.32
N ASN A 162 23.29 -11.65 21.39
CA ASN A 162 22.89 -10.86 22.56
C ASN A 162 21.50 -11.24 23.11
N GLY A 163 20.75 -12.11 22.42
CA GLY A 163 19.44 -12.58 22.86
C GLY A 163 18.30 -11.58 22.68
N PHE A 164 18.54 -10.42 22.06
CA PHE A 164 17.52 -9.39 21.83
C PHE A 164 16.39 -9.93 20.96
N VAL A 165 15.14 -9.65 21.35
CA VAL A 165 13.94 -10.10 20.64
C VAL A 165 13.22 -8.90 20.03
N SER A 166 13.02 -8.93 18.71
CA SER A 166 12.18 -7.98 17.99
C SER A 166 10.89 -8.64 17.52
N GLU A 167 9.76 -7.96 17.72
CA GLU A 167 8.50 -8.35 17.08
C GLU A 167 8.52 -7.92 15.60
N LEU A 168 8.10 -8.83 14.72
CA LEU A 168 7.99 -8.62 13.29
C LEU A 168 6.51 -8.44 12.93
N PRO A 169 6.07 -7.22 12.59
CA PRO A 169 4.78 -7.05 11.97
C PRO A 169 4.62 -7.94 10.73
N PRO A 170 3.40 -8.45 10.45
CA PRO A 170 3.08 -9.28 9.29
C PRO A 170 3.57 -8.75 7.94
N SER A 171 3.76 -7.44 7.80
CA SER A 171 4.11 -6.76 6.54
C SER A 171 5.52 -6.17 6.48
N SER A 172 6.37 -6.39 7.48
CA SER A 172 7.67 -5.70 7.62
C SER A 172 8.90 -6.60 7.45
N ALA A 173 8.72 -7.85 7.04
CA ALA A 173 9.79 -8.85 7.07
C ALA A 173 10.81 -8.68 5.93
N ALA A 174 10.40 -8.19 4.76
CA ALA A 174 11.26 -7.80 3.64
C ALA A 174 10.41 -7.14 2.53
N PRO A 175 10.99 -6.39 1.57
CA PRO A 175 10.29 -6.00 0.36
C PRO A 175 9.74 -7.25 -0.34
N ARG A 176 8.46 -7.19 -0.73
CA ARG A 176 7.76 -8.25 -1.47
C ARG A 176 7.51 -9.54 -0.69
N THR A 177 7.67 -9.53 0.64
CA THR A 177 7.43 -10.68 1.52
C THR A 177 6.44 -10.33 2.62
N THR A 178 5.40 -11.15 2.77
CA THR A 178 4.44 -11.06 3.88
C THR A 178 4.52 -12.28 4.79
N LEU A 179 4.51 -12.05 6.09
CA LEU A 179 4.40 -13.07 7.13
C LEU A 179 2.96 -13.12 7.63
N LEU A 180 2.23 -14.18 7.31
CA LEU A 180 0.84 -14.32 7.73
C LEU A 180 0.78 -14.74 9.21
N PRO A 181 -0.20 -14.23 9.98
CA PRO A 181 -0.36 -14.60 11.38
C PRO A 181 -0.90 -16.03 11.56
N ALA A 182 -1.47 -16.63 10.51
CA ALA A 182 -2.03 -17.97 10.53
C ALA A 182 -1.97 -18.63 9.13
N PRO A 183 -2.10 -19.96 9.03
CA PRO A 183 -2.21 -20.65 7.75
C PRO A 183 -3.43 -20.17 6.93
N PRO A 184 -3.28 -20.05 5.60
CA PRO A 184 -4.40 -19.77 4.72
C PRO A 184 -5.42 -20.91 4.75
N ALA A 185 -6.71 -20.58 4.67
CA ALA A 185 -7.77 -21.58 4.65
C ALA A 185 -7.64 -22.50 3.41
N PRO A 186 -7.98 -23.80 3.51
CA PRO A 186 -7.93 -24.70 2.37
C PRO A 186 -8.73 -24.16 1.17
N GLY A 187 -8.07 -24.03 0.02
CA GLY A 187 -8.67 -23.50 -1.22
C GLY A 187 -8.76 -21.97 -1.31
N SER A 188 -8.25 -21.23 -0.33
CA SER A 188 -8.12 -19.76 -0.41
C SER A 188 -6.83 -19.33 -1.11
N ASP A 189 -6.81 -18.11 -1.66
CA ASP A 189 -5.58 -17.50 -2.18
C ASP A 189 -4.68 -17.10 -1.00
N PRO A 190 -3.46 -17.66 -0.86
CA PRO A 190 -2.56 -17.33 0.24
C PRO A 190 -2.05 -15.88 0.20
N PHE A 191 -2.28 -15.15 -0.91
CA PHE A 191 -1.96 -13.72 -1.04
C PHE A 191 -3.14 -12.78 -0.75
N ALA A 192 -4.29 -13.30 -0.30
CA ALA A 192 -5.48 -12.47 -0.07
C ALA A 192 -5.23 -11.30 0.90
N ASP A 193 -4.36 -11.53 1.90
CA ASP A 193 -3.99 -10.54 2.92
C ASP A 193 -2.59 -9.94 2.70
N ALA A 194 -1.92 -10.26 1.57
CA ALA A 194 -0.59 -9.73 1.24
C ALA A 194 -0.67 -8.36 0.57
N ALA A 195 0.40 -7.56 0.70
CA ALA A 195 0.43 -6.23 0.09
C ALA A 195 0.49 -6.30 -1.45
N PRO A 196 -0.08 -5.33 -2.17
CA PRO A 196 0.04 -5.26 -3.63
C PRO A 196 1.52 -5.19 -4.06
N GLY A 197 2.00 -6.23 -4.75
CA GLY A 197 3.40 -6.34 -5.19
C GLY A 197 4.22 -7.39 -4.45
N ASP A 198 3.66 -8.00 -3.40
CA ASP A 198 4.28 -9.14 -2.73
C ASP A 198 4.35 -10.36 -3.65
N ARG A 199 5.49 -11.02 -3.58
CA ARG A 199 5.81 -12.20 -4.40
C ARG A 199 5.93 -13.46 -3.58
N THR A 200 6.08 -13.33 -2.26
CA THR A 200 6.24 -14.45 -1.35
C THR A 200 5.44 -14.23 -0.07
N VAL A 201 4.76 -15.27 0.39
CA VAL A 201 4.09 -15.30 1.69
C VAL A 201 4.59 -16.50 2.48
N TYR A 202 4.77 -16.30 3.78
CA TYR A 202 5.10 -17.37 4.72
C TYR A 202 4.04 -17.44 5.81
N TRP A 203 3.78 -18.64 6.33
CA TRP A 203 2.91 -18.82 7.49
C TRP A 203 3.46 -19.93 8.38
N ALA A 204 3.25 -19.80 9.69
CA ALA A 204 3.56 -20.86 10.64
C ALA A 204 2.41 -21.87 10.69
N GLU A 205 2.73 -23.16 10.57
CA GLU A 205 1.77 -24.24 10.74
C GLU A 205 1.68 -24.67 12.22
N PRO A 206 0.54 -25.23 12.67
CA PRO A 206 0.36 -25.67 14.06
C PRO A 206 1.35 -26.75 14.50
N ASP A 207 1.95 -27.47 13.56
CA ASP A 207 2.97 -28.51 13.80
C ASP A 207 4.40 -27.94 13.90
N GLY A 208 4.55 -26.61 13.85
CA GLY A 208 5.85 -25.90 13.89
C GLY A 208 6.56 -25.83 12.54
N SER A 209 6.01 -26.44 11.48
CA SER A 209 6.53 -26.27 10.13
C SER A 209 6.20 -24.90 9.56
N MET A 210 6.89 -24.53 8.48
CA MET A 210 6.61 -23.28 7.77
C MET A 210 6.02 -23.60 6.40
N GLY A 211 4.85 -23.02 6.13
CA GLY A 211 4.31 -22.99 4.79
C GLY A 211 4.82 -21.78 4.02
N GLN A 212 4.99 -21.96 2.71
CA GLN A 212 5.44 -20.91 1.81
C GLN A 212 4.59 -20.93 0.55
N ALA A 213 4.27 -19.76 0.01
CA ALA A 213 3.78 -19.63 -1.35
C ALA A 213 4.49 -18.49 -2.07
N TRP A 214 4.71 -18.66 -3.38
CA TRP A 214 5.21 -17.61 -4.25
C TRP A 214 4.33 -17.44 -5.49
N ARG A 215 4.23 -16.19 -5.95
CA ARG A 215 3.52 -15.83 -7.17
C ARG A 215 4.52 -15.76 -8.32
N GLN A 216 4.28 -16.54 -9.37
CA GLN A 216 5.08 -16.52 -10.58
C GLN A 216 4.78 -15.28 -11.43
N PRO A 217 5.68 -14.91 -12.37
CA PRO A 217 5.45 -13.78 -13.28
C PRO A 217 4.19 -13.90 -14.14
N ASP A 218 3.73 -15.12 -14.41
CA ASP A 218 2.50 -15.41 -15.15
C ASP A 218 1.22 -15.30 -14.29
N GLY A 219 1.37 -14.94 -13.01
CA GLY A 219 0.28 -14.79 -12.05
C GLY A 219 -0.13 -16.08 -11.34
N SER A 220 0.43 -17.24 -11.72
CA SER A 220 0.18 -18.51 -11.04
C SER A 220 0.78 -18.52 -9.63
N VAL A 221 0.13 -19.23 -8.71
CA VAL A 221 0.60 -19.39 -7.33
C VAL A 221 1.11 -20.80 -7.15
N VAL A 222 2.33 -20.92 -6.62
CA VAL A 222 2.92 -22.18 -6.21
C VAL A 222 3.08 -22.14 -4.71
N SER A 223 2.55 -23.14 -4.02
CA SER A 223 2.73 -23.32 -2.59
C SER A 223 3.58 -24.56 -2.33
N SER A 224 4.53 -24.45 -1.43
CA SER A 224 5.23 -25.58 -0.84
C SER A 224 4.95 -25.62 0.66
N ARG A 225 5.00 -26.83 1.21
CA ARG A 225 5.06 -27.05 2.65
C ARG A 225 6.40 -27.71 2.91
N ASP A 226 7.28 -27.02 3.62
CA ASP A 226 8.57 -27.60 3.96
C ASP A 226 8.45 -28.31 5.31
N THR A 227 8.66 -29.62 5.29
CA THR A 227 8.41 -30.48 6.45
C THR A 227 9.66 -30.57 7.31
N GLY A 228 9.93 -29.57 8.15
CA GLY A 228 10.86 -29.70 9.27
C GLY A 228 11.42 -28.40 9.87
N PRO A 229 11.82 -28.41 11.15
CA PRO A 229 12.64 -27.36 11.75
C PRO A 229 14.04 -27.31 11.11
N GLY A 230 14.66 -26.14 11.00
CA GLY A 230 15.98 -25.96 10.37
C GLY A 230 15.96 -25.52 8.91
N LEU A 231 14.85 -24.96 8.44
CA LEU A 231 14.80 -24.36 7.12
C LEU A 231 15.74 -23.13 7.07
N LYS A 232 16.73 -23.19 6.18
CA LYS A 232 17.45 -21.99 5.75
C LYS A 232 16.52 -21.20 4.86
N ILE A 233 15.92 -20.14 5.42
CA ILE A 233 15.32 -19.12 4.58
C ILE A 233 16.49 -18.50 3.81
N SER A 234 16.43 -18.54 2.48
CA SER A 234 17.50 -18.02 1.62
C SER A 234 18.01 -16.69 2.17
N PRO A 235 19.34 -16.46 2.20
CA PRO A 235 19.88 -15.21 2.70
C PRO A 235 19.17 -14.06 2.01
N ILE A 236 18.55 -13.19 2.80
CA ILE A 236 18.02 -11.96 2.27
C ILE A 236 19.25 -11.20 1.75
N ALA A 237 19.37 -11.09 0.43
CA ALA A 237 20.57 -10.56 -0.18
C ALA A 237 20.80 -9.12 0.29
N PRO A 238 22.05 -8.65 0.37
CA PRO A 238 22.33 -7.24 0.59
C PRO A 238 21.59 -6.41 -0.48
N GLY A 239 20.58 -5.65 -0.07
CA GLY A 239 19.68 -4.91 -0.97
C GLY A 239 18.20 -5.33 -0.92
N ASP A 240 17.87 -6.47 -0.31
CA ASP A 240 16.50 -6.94 -0.09
C ASP A 240 16.01 -6.71 1.37
N LEU A 241 16.72 -5.91 2.16
CA LEU A 241 16.24 -5.36 3.43
C LEU A 241 16.47 -3.85 3.41
N PRO A 242 15.52 -2.99 3.85
CA PRO A 242 15.93 -1.76 4.48
C PRO A 242 16.76 -2.14 5.71
N MET A 243 18.00 -1.66 5.75
CA MET A 243 18.85 -1.77 6.93
C MET A 243 18.06 -1.26 8.14
N TRP A 244 17.86 -2.12 9.12
CA TRP A 244 17.15 -1.79 10.35
C TRP A 244 17.89 -0.63 11.03
N GLY A 245 17.30 0.56 11.02
CA GLY A 245 17.86 1.77 11.64
C GLY A 245 18.15 2.95 10.71
N GLN A 246 17.90 2.87 9.40
CA GLN A 246 17.90 4.06 8.54
C GLN A 246 16.50 4.33 7.98
N GLU A 247 15.96 5.52 8.30
CA GLU A 247 14.76 6.05 7.64
C GLU A 247 15.04 6.21 6.13
N PRO A 248 14.06 5.91 5.25
CA PRO A 248 14.26 5.94 3.81
C PRO A 248 14.46 7.37 3.29
N ILE A 249 15.49 7.54 2.46
CA ILE A 249 15.75 8.70 1.59
C ILE A 249 14.71 8.74 0.46
#